data_AF-A0A1I1Y2X5-F1
#
_entry.id   AF-A0A1I1Y2X5-F1
#
_cell.length_a   1.000
_cell.length_b   1.000
_cell.length_c   1.000
_cell.angle_alpha   90.00
_cell.angle_beta   90.00
_cell.angle_gamma   90.00
#
_symmetry.space_group_name_H-M   'P 1'
#
loop_
_entity.id
_entity.type
_entity.pdbx_description
1 polymer ?
#
loop_
_entity_poly.entity_id
_entity_poly.type
_entity_poly.pdbx_seq_one_letter_code
_entity_poly.pdbx_strand_id
1 'polypeptide(L)' 'METHRYQRLKGTPRTGTFEGRELPAWQIEVTGGGRVWYLLDEQRRTVWLTHAGTGHPKTTE' A
#
# COMPACT_ATOMS: atom_id res chain seq x y z
N MET A 1 10.71 -9.96 1.94
CA MET A 1 10.39 -10.87 0.80
C MET A 1 9.20 -10.28 0.06
N GLU A 2 9.38 -9.90 -1.21
CA GLU A 2 8.26 -9.56 -2.09
C GLU A 2 7.65 -10.86 -2.63
N THR A 3 6.32 -10.99 -2.57
CA THR A 3 5.57 -12.11 -3.17
C THR A 3 4.48 -11.53 -4.08
N HIS A 4 3.83 -12.34 -4.92
CA HIS A 4 2.73 -11.88 -5.79
C HIS A 4 1.63 -11.12 -5.04
N ARG A 5 1.42 -11.42 -3.75
CA ARG A 5 0.44 -10.72 -2.90
C ARG A 5 0.99 -9.52 -2.13
N TYR A 6 2.32 -9.46 -1.93
CA TYR A 6 2.99 -8.43 -1.14
C TYR A 6 3.96 -7.68 -2.03
N GLN A 7 3.51 -6.54 -2.54
CA GLN A 7 4.24 -5.80 -3.54
C GLN A 7 4.51 -4.40 -3.02
N ARG A 8 5.77 -3.99 -3.10
CA ARG A 8 6.07 -2.57 -2.99
C ARG A 8 5.44 -1.88 -4.19
N LEU A 9 4.78 -0.73 -3.98
CA LEU A 9 4.24 0.03 -5.10
C LEU A 9 5.40 0.41 -6.03
N LYS A 10 5.33 -0.04 -7.28
CA LYS A 10 6.25 0.35 -8.35
C LYS A 10 5.53 1.39 -9.19
N GLY A 11 5.88 2.67 -8.98
CA GLY A 11 5.24 3.83 -9.60
C GLY A 11 5.34 5.06 -8.70
N THR A 12 4.96 6.23 -9.22
CA THR A 12 4.90 7.47 -8.44
C THR A 12 3.52 7.61 -7.79
N PRO A 13 3.43 7.86 -6.47
CA PRO A 13 4.52 8.00 -5.51
C PRO A 13 4.85 6.66 -4.81
N ARG A 14 6.15 6.33 -4.79
CA ARG A 14 6.74 5.14 -4.13
C ARG A 14 6.79 5.29 -2.60
N THR A 15 6.41 6.47 -2.12
CA THR A 15 6.44 6.96 -0.76
C THR A 15 5.17 7.76 -0.47
N GLY A 16 4.79 7.87 0.80
CA GLY A 16 3.72 8.77 1.23
C GLY A 16 4.15 9.52 2.49
N THR A 17 3.61 10.72 2.67
CA THR A 17 3.93 11.55 3.83
C THR A 17 2.95 11.27 4.96
N PHE A 18 3.47 10.94 6.13
CA PHE A 18 2.69 10.83 7.36
C PHE A 18 3.39 11.61 8.47
N GLU A 19 2.66 12.56 9.08
CA GLU A 19 3.21 13.44 10.12
C GLU A 19 4.54 14.12 9.74
N GLY A 20 4.63 14.59 8.49
CA GLY A 20 5.83 15.25 7.97
C GLY A 20 7.01 14.32 7.65
N ARG A 21 6.86 13.01 7.83
CA ARG A 21 7.87 12.00 7.47
C ARG A 21 7.49 11.33 6.17
N GLU A 22 8.48 11.19 5.29
CA GLU A 22 8.32 10.37 4.09
C GLU A 22 8.51 8.89 4.46
N LEU A 23 7.47 8.09 4.22
CA LEU A 23 7.44 6.67 4.53
C LEU A 23 7.28 5.83 3.26
N PRO A 24 7.88 4.64 3.19
CA PRO A 24 7.69 3.73 2.07
C PRO A 24 6.23 3.28 1.98
N ALA A 25 5.67 3.38 0.78
CA ALA A 25 4.31 2.96 0.49
C ALA A 25 4.27 1.53 -0.08
N TRP A 26 3.32 0.76 0.44
CA TRP A 26 3.14 -0.65 0.14
C TRP A 26 1.69 -0.96 -0.19
N GLN A 27 1.48 -2.05 -0.92
CA GLN A 27 0.17 -2.64 -1.06
C GLN A 27 0.22 -4.14 -0.80
N ILE A 28 -0.90 -4.67 -0.33
CA ILE A 28 -1.12 -6.10 -0.19
C ILE A 28 -2.49 -6.47 -0.73
N GLU A 29 -2.53 -7.56 -1.50
CA GLU A 29 -3.78 -8.21 -1.88
C GLU A 29 -4.22 -9.13 -0.74
N VAL A 30 -5.37 -8.81 -0.13
CA VAL A 30 -5.89 -9.49 1.05
C VAL A 30 -6.87 -10.60 0.65
N THR A 31 -7.69 -10.34 -0.37
CA THR A 31 -8.61 -11.30 -0.98
C THR A 31 -8.48 -11.22 -2.50
N GLY A 32 -9.11 -12.10 -3.28
CA GLY A 32 -9.00 -12.19 -4.75
C GLY A 32 -9.52 -10.98 -5.56
N GLY A 33 -9.45 -9.78 -5.00
CA GLY A 33 -9.87 -8.50 -5.55
C GLY A 33 -9.76 -7.36 -4.53
N GLY A 34 -9.64 -7.67 -3.23
CA GLY A 34 -9.46 -6.68 -2.17
C GLY A 34 -7.99 -6.34 -1.93
N ARG A 35 -7.68 -5.05 -1.85
CA ARG A 35 -6.33 -4.53 -1.60
C ARG A 35 -6.33 -3.53 -0.44
N VAL A 36 -5.20 -3.53 0.27
CA VAL A 36 -4.89 -2.54 1.30
C VAL A 36 -3.60 -1.84 0.91
N TRP A 37 -3.63 -0.51 1.01
CA TRP A 37 -2.49 0.37 0.82
C TRP A 37 -2.10 0.95 2.16
N TYR A 38 -0.81 0.98 2.44
CA TYR A 38 -0.30 1.43 3.73
C TYR A 38 1.10 2.00 3.63
N LEU A 39 1.47 2.77 4.66
CA LEU A 39 2.82 3.26 4.89
C LEU A 39 3.46 2.44 6.01
N LEU A 40 4.71 2.04 5.80
CA LEU A 40 5.48 1.29 6.79
C LEU A 40 6.42 2.24 7.55
N ASP A 41 6.16 2.44 8.83
CA ASP A 41 7.06 3.16 9.74
C ASP A 41 7.88 2.14 10.54
N GLU A 42 9.05 1.75 10.02
CA GLU A 42 9.92 0.76 10.65
C GLU A 42 10.46 1.24 12.01
N GLN A 43 10.69 2.55 12.17
CA GLN A 43 11.19 3.12 13.42
C GLN A 43 10.16 2.96 14.55
N ARG A 44 8.88 3.22 14.24
CA ARG A 44 7.78 3.07 15.20
C ARG A 44 7.23 1.64 15.24
N ARG A 45 7.63 0.78 14.30
CA ARG A 45 7.04 -0.56 14.05
C ARG A 45 5.53 -0.48 13.84
N THR A 46 5.09 0.55 13.12
CA THR A 46 3.66 0.83 12.87
C THR A 46 3.37 0.80 11.39
N VAL A 47 2.19 0.30 11.05
CA VAL A 47 1.64 0.36 9.70
C VAL A 47 0.46 1.33 9.69
N TRP A 48 0.54 2.35 8.83
CA TRP A 48 -0.52 3.34 8.66
C TRP A 48 -1.34 3.01 7.42
N LEU A 49 -2.59 2.60 7.61
CA LEU A 49 -3.50 2.36 6.49
C LEU A 49 -3.86 3.69 5.82
N THR A 50 -3.63 3.78 4.52
CA THR A 50 -4.03 4.95 3.72
C THR A 50 -5.29 4.67 2.92
N HIS A 51 -5.50 3.44 2.48
CA HIS A 51 -6.70 3.02 1.79
C HIS A 51 -6.95 1.51 1.95
N ALA A 52 -8.22 1.13 2.01
CA ALA A 52 -8.65 -0.27 1.93
C ALA A 52 -9.87 -0.34 1.01
N GLY A 53 -9.81 -1.19 0.00
CA GLY A 53 -10.85 -1.32 -1.00
C GLY A 53 -11.08 -2.78 -1.37
N THR A 54 -12.35 -3.15 -1.56
CA THR A 54 -12.76 -4.53 -1.86
C THR A 54 -12.99 -4.78 -3.35
N GLY A 55 -12.44 -3.94 -4.24
CA GLY A 55 -12.70 -4.03 -5.68
C GLY A 55 -11.44 -3.91 -6.55
N HIS A 56 -11.41 -4.67 -7.65
CA HIS A 56 -10.61 -4.29 -8.81
C HIS A 56 -11.09 -2.91 -9.28
N PRO A 57 -10.20 -1.91 -9.48
CA PRO A 57 -10.61 -0.69 -10.16
C PRO A 57 -11.20 -1.13 -11.50
N LYS A 58 -12.45 -0.71 -11.78
CA LYS A 58 -13.10 -0.98 -13.06
C LYS A 58 -12.10 -0.57 -14.14
N THR A 59 -11.67 -1.55 -14.95
CA THR A 59 -11.09 -1.25 -16.26
C THR A 59 -12.03 -0.27 -16.92
N THR A 60 -11.50 0.91 -17.21
CA THR A 60 -12.11 1.99 -17.99
C THR A 60 -12.97 1.43 -19.12
N GLU A 61 -14.25 1.79 -19.13
CA GLU A 61 -15.00 1.98 -20.39
C GLU A 61 -14.77 3.41 -20.87
#